data_AF-A0A3D5JU51-F1
#
_entry.id   AF-A0A3D5JU51-F1
#
_cell.length_a   1.000
_cell.length_b   1.000
_cell.length_c   1.000
_cell.angle_alpha   90.00
_cell.angle_beta   90.00
_cell.angle_gamma   90.00
#
_symmetry.space_group_name_H-M   'P 1'
#
loop_
_entity.id
_entity.type
_entity.pdbx_description
1 polymer ?
#
loop_
_entity_poly.entity_id
_entity_poly.type
_entity_poly.pdbx_seq_one_letter_code
_entity_poly.pdbx_strand_id
1 'polypeptide(L)'
;MQRGDRICGTWSYFASGQEFEGRLVAHGASGTTARRTHVCGRPGSETDTECADGWQQIDKPLELCGDKLSDMTGADGACFADYEAVPASKAELAALASQSWLKTCLATDP
;
A
#
# COMPACT_ATOMS: atom_id res chain seq x y z
N MET A 1 4.22 2.46 -6.86
CA MET A 1 4.33 2.64 -8.33
C MET A 1 2.93 2.76 -8.91
N GLN A 2 2.74 3.50 -10.00
CA GLN A 2 1.42 3.72 -10.60
C GLN A 2 1.46 3.56 -12.12
N ARG A 3 0.40 2.96 -12.68
CA ARG A 3 0.11 2.91 -14.12
C ARG A 3 -1.38 3.16 -14.33
N GLY A 4 -1.74 4.26 -14.98
CA GLY A 4 -3.14 4.69 -15.06
C GLY A 4 -3.68 5.03 -13.67
N ASP A 5 -4.87 4.56 -13.34
CA ASP A 5 -5.45 4.63 -11.98
C ASP A 5 -4.85 3.59 -11.03
N ARG A 6 -4.16 2.57 -11.54
CA ARG A 6 -3.71 1.42 -10.75
C ARG A 6 -2.40 1.70 -10.02
N ILE A 7 -2.40 1.47 -8.72
CA ILE A 7 -1.30 1.71 -7.79
C ILE A 7 -0.91 0.38 -7.14
N CYS A 8 0.37 0.03 -7.23
CA CYS A 8 0.94 -1.15 -6.59
C CYS A 8 2.13 -0.74 -5.74
N GLY A 9 2.22 -1.27 -4.52
CA GLY A 9 3.25 -0.88 -3.57
C GLY A 9 3.50 -1.92 -2.49
N THR A 10 4.54 -1.67 -1.72
CA THR A 10 4.82 -2.39 -0.48
C THR A 10 4.46 -1.51 0.70
N TRP A 11 4.12 -2.13 1.81
CA TRP A 11 3.97 -1.46 3.10
C TRP A 11 4.84 -2.17 4.12
N SER A 12 5.27 -1.46 5.15
CA SER A 12 5.93 -2.05 6.31
C SER A 12 5.63 -1.24 7.56
N TYR A 13 5.65 -1.92 8.70
CA TYR A 13 5.61 -1.31 10.03
C TYR A 13 6.36 -2.19 11.04
N PHE A 14 6.70 -1.62 12.19
CA PHE A 14 7.32 -2.37 13.28
C PHE A 14 6.41 -2.32 14.51
N ALA A 15 6.05 -3.49 15.04
CA ALA A 15 5.23 -3.60 16.25
C ALA A 15 5.63 -4.82 17.07
N SER A 16 5.46 -4.75 18.39
CA SER A 16 5.69 -5.90 19.28
C SER A 16 7.05 -6.60 19.13
N GLY A 17 8.10 -5.85 18.74
CA GLY A 17 9.44 -6.41 18.52
C GLY A 17 9.63 -7.11 17.18
N GLN A 18 8.70 -6.97 16.23
CA GLN A 18 8.72 -7.66 14.95
C GLN A 18 8.46 -6.68 13.80
N GLU A 19 9.14 -6.89 12.68
CA GLU A 19 8.84 -6.21 11.42
C GLU A 19 7.64 -6.89 10.76
N PHE A 20 6.74 -6.08 10.21
CA PHE A 20 5.64 -6.51 9.37
C PHE A 20 5.82 -5.84 8.03
N GLU A 21 5.67 -6.63 6.97
CA GLU A 21 5.77 -6.13 5.61
C GLU A 21 4.80 -6.87 4.71
N GLY A 22 4.47 -6.23 3.61
CA GLY A 22 3.51 -6.77 2.67
C GLY A 22 3.41 -5.96 1.40
N ARG A 23 2.37 -6.28 0.65
CA ARG A 23 2.05 -5.65 -0.64
C ARG A 23 0.62 -5.15 -0.61
N LEU A 24 0.35 -4.14 -1.41
CA LEU A 24 -0.98 -3.59 -1.61
C LEU A 24 -1.25 -3.30 -3.08
N VAL A 25 -2.53 -3.35 -3.40
CA VAL A 25 -3.13 -2.85 -4.63
C VAL A 25 -4.13 -1.77 -4.26
N ALA A 26 -4.07 -0.64 -4.97
CA ALA A 26 -5.03 0.43 -4.86
C ALA A 26 -5.38 1.01 -6.23
N HIS A 27 -6.52 1.70 -6.28
CA HIS A 27 -6.97 2.45 -7.45
C HIS A 27 -7.15 3.92 -7.08
N GLY A 28 -6.58 4.82 -7.88
CA GLY A 28 -6.79 6.26 -7.76
C GLY A 28 -8.27 6.58 -7.99
N ALA A 29 -8.90 7.19 -6.99
CA ALA A 29 -10.29 7.62 -7.03
C ALA A 29 -10.41 9.14 -7.34
N SER A 30 -9.41 9.93 -6.95
CA SER A 30 -9.31 11.36 -7.26
C SER A 30 -7.84 11.79 -7.27
N GLY A 31 -7.57 13.10 -7.45
CA GLY A 31 -6.22 13.64 -7.34
C GLY A 31 -5.58 13.49 -5.94
N THR A 32 -6.40 13.26 -4.90
CA THR A 32 -5.93 13.17 -3.51
C THR A 32 -6.35 11.88 -2.80
N THR A 33 -7.04 10.96 -3.48
CA THR A 33 -7.58 9.77 -2.84
C THR A 33 -7.37 8.54 -3.70
N ALA A 34 -7.03 7.42 -3.06
CA ALA A 34 -7.02 6.09 -3.62
C ALA A 34 -7.89 5.14 -2.75
N ARG A 35 -8.38 4.06 -3.35
CA ARG A 35 -9.02 2.95 -2.63
C ARG A 35 -8.12 1.73 -2.70
N ARG A 36 -7.70 1.23 -1.54
CA ARG A 36 -6.98 -0.03 -1.42
C ARG A 36 -7.98 -1.17 -1.60
N THR A 37 -7.72 -2.02 -2.58
CA THR A 37 -8.60 -3.13 -2.97
C THR A 37 -8.04 -4.49 -2.59
N HIS A 38 -6.71 -4.62 -2.55
CA HIS A 38 -6.06 -5.86 -2.13
C HIS A 38 -4.87 -5.58 -1.22
N VAL A 39 -4.63 -6.51 -0.30
CA VAL A 39 -3.48 -6.50 0.58
C VAL A 39 -3.01 -7.94 0.84
N CYS A 40 -1.72 -8.11 1.07
CA CYS A 40 -1.15 -9.33 1.64
C CYS A 40 0.08 -8.98 2.46
N GLY A 41 0.49 -9.85 3.38
CA GLY A 41 1.68 -9.61 4.19
C GLY A 41 1.63 -10.38 5.50
N ARG A 42 2.65 -10.18 6.34
CA ARG A 42 2.73 -10.89 7.62
C ARG A 42 1.45 -10.68 8.45
N PRO A 43 0.79 -11.75 8.94
CA PRO A 43 -0.44 -11.62 9.72
C PRO A 43 -0.28 -10.65 10.90
N GLY A 44 -1.18 -9.67 11.02
CA GLY A 44 -1.07 -8.52 11.91
C GLY A 44 -2.37 -7.71 11.95
N SER A 45 -2.28 -6.39 12.18
CA SER A 45 -3.48 -5.53 12.21
C SER A 45 -4.05 -5.23 10.82
N GLU A 46 -3.22 -5.34 9.77
CA GLU A 46 -3.64 -5.03 8.39
C GLU A 46 -3.95 -6.25 7.53
N THR A 47 -3.45 -7.43 7.88
CA THR A 47 -3.57 -8.64 7.06
C THR A 47 -3.74 -9.88 7.91
N ASP A 48 -4.51 -10.85 7.43
CA ASP A 48 -4.66 -12.16 8.08
C ASP A 48 -3.74 -13.28 7.52
N THR A 49 -3.10 -13.07 6.36
CA THR A 49 -2.38 -14.12 5.60
C THR A 49 -1.14 -13.56 4.89
N GLU A 50 -0.09 -14.38 4.85
CA GLU A 50 1.15 -14.07 4.12
C GLU A 50 0.90 -13.91 2.61
N CYS A 51 1.74 -13.13 1.92
CA CYS A 51 1.64 -12.97 0.47
C CYS A 51 1.84 -14.27 -0.33
N ALA A 52 2.47 -15.29 0.25
CA ALA A 52 2.61 -16.60 -0.36
C ALA A 52 1.27 -17.37 -0.39
N ASP A 53 0.37 -17.06 0.54
CA ASP A 53 -0.93 -17.71 0.69
C ASP A 53 -2.02 -17.03 -0.16
N GLY A 54 -1.75 -15.82 -0.64
CA GLY A 54 -2.59 -15.11 -1.60
C GLY A 54 -2.89 -13.66 -1.19
N TRP A 55 -3.85 -13.08 -1.91
CA TRP A 55 -4.33 -11.72 -1.68
C TRP A 55 -5.63 -11.73 -0.87
N GLN A 56 -5.75 -10.74 0.00
CA GLN A 56 -6.98 -10.45 0.72
C GLN A 56 -7.68 -9.28 0.06
N GLN A 57 -8.98 -9.41 -0.17
CA GLN A 57 -9.80 -8.33 -0.68
C GLN A 57 -10.19 -7.39 0.47
N ILE A 58 -9.97 -6.10 0.27
CA ILE A 58 -10.29 -5.04 1.23
C ILE A 58 -10.99 -3.89 0.50
N ASP A 59 -11.58 -2.96 1.26
CA ASP A 59 -12.09 -1.70 0.73
C ASP A 59 -11.81 -0.58 1.72
N LYS A 60 -10.57 -0.10 1.74
CA LYS A 60 -10.10 0.94 2.65
C LYS A 60 -9.62 2.16 1.87
N PRO A 61 -9.92 3.40 2.31
CA PRO A 61 -9.37 4.58 1.67
C PRO A 61 -7.86 4.70 1.92
N LEU A 62 -7.22 5.51 1.08
CA LEU A 62 -5.90 6.06 1.27
C LEU A 62 -5.90 7.49 0.74
N GLU A 63 -5.79 8.47 1.62
CA GLU A 63 -5.96 9.89 1.31
C GLU A 63 -4.65 10.65 1.52
N LEU A 64 -4.40 11.64 0.66
CA LEU A 64 -3.26 12.54 0.79
C LEU A 64 -3.44 13.47 2.00
N CYS A 65 -2.47 13.41 2.90
CA CYS A 65 -2.37 14.14 4.15
C CYS A 65 -1.14 15.05 4.13
N GLY A 66 -1.16 16.08 3.28
CA GLY A 66 0.05 16.84 2.96
C GLY A 66 1.01 15.97 2.13
N ASP A 67 2.19 15.67 2.67
CA ASP A 67 3.19 14.78 2.09
C ASP A 67 3.09 13.32 2.58
N LYS A 68 2.16 13.06 3.50
CA LYS A 68 1.89 11.73 4.07
C LYS A 68 0.58 11.16 3.55
N LEU A 69 0.28 9.92 3.91
CA LEU A 69 -0.99 9.26 3.59
C LEU A 69 -1.73 8.86 4.86
N SER A 70 -3.05 8.93 4.80
CA SER A 70 -3.97 8.50 5.85
C SER A 70 -4.87 7.40 5.31
N ASP A 71 -5.20 6.39 6.12
CA ASP A 71 -6.23 5.43 5.75
C ASP A 71 -7.58 5.63 6.45
N MET A 72 -7.75 6.77 7.10
CA MET A 72 -9.01 7.18 7.70
C MET A 72 -9.21 8.69 7.64
N THR A 73 -10.41 9.11 7.28
CA THR A 73 -10.83 10.50 7.47
C THR A 73 -11.35 10.65 8.90
N GLY A 74 -10.75 11.53 9.70
CA GLY A 74 -11.26 11.87 11.02
C GLY A 74 -12.63 12.55 10.94
N ALA A 75 -13.42 12.46 12.02
CA ALA A 75 -14.81 12.94 12.06
C ALA A 75 -14.99 14.43 11.68
N ASP A 76 -13.94 15.26 11.87
CA ASP A 76 -13.94 16.70 11.57
C ASP A 76 -13.12 17.06 10.31
N GLY A 77 -12.82 16.08 9.44
CA GLY A 77 -11.84 16.26 8.36
C GLY A 77 -10.39 16.31 8.88
N ALA A 78 -10.19 15.95 10.16
CA ALA A 78 -8.87 15.75 10.74
C ALA A 78 -8.16 14.62 9.97
N CYS A 79 -6.95 14.88 9.54
CA CYS A 79 -6.19 13.95 8.74
C CYS A 79 -5.14 13.25 9.61
N PHE A 80 -5.25 11.92 9.74
CA PHE A 80 -4.37 11.10 10.56
C PHE A 80 -3.31 10.43 9.68
N ALA A 81 -2.13 11.03 9.61
CA ALA A 81 -1.05 10.59 8.74
C ALA A 81 -0.33 9.34 9.29
N ASP A 82 -0.92 8.17 9.08
CA ASP A 82 -0.40 6.88 9.58
C ASP A 82 0.68 6.28 8.65
N TYR A 83 0.79 6.76 7.42
CA TYR A 83 1.74 6.26 6.44
C TYR A 83 2.65 7.38 5.95
N GLU A 84 3.94 7.09 5.92
CA GLU A 84 4.94 7.97 5.34
C GLU A 84 5.70 7.29 4.21
N ALA A 85 6.10 8.08 3.22
CA ALA A 85 6.93 7.59 2.14
C ALA A 85 8.35 7.30 2.68
N VAL A 86 8.80 6.06 2.55
CA VAL A 86 10.18 5.71 2.86
C VAL A 86 11.09 6.24 1.74
N PRO A 87 12.10 7.07 2.05
CA PRO A 87 13.09 7.49 1.05
C PRO A 87 13.76 6.26 0.42
N ALA A 88 13.61 6.12 -0.89
CA ALA A 88 14.21 5.02 -1.66
C ALA A 88 15.19 5.59 -2.70
N SER A 89 16.38 5.02 -2.75
CA SER A 89 17.35 5.29 -3.80
C SER A 89 16.82 4.84 -5.16
N LYS A 90 17.40 5.38 -6.24
CA LYS A 90 17.09 4.92 -7.61
C LYS A 90 17.33 3.41 -7.79
N ALA A 91 18.32 2.85 -7.09
CA ALA A 91 18.63 1.43 -7.15
C ALA A 91 17.52 0.60 -6.48
N GLU A 92 17.03 1.02 -5.32
CA GLU A 92 15.92 0.34 -4.62
C GLU A 92 14.62 0.42 -5.41
N LEU A 93 14.31 1.59 -6.00
CA LEU A 93 13.15 1.75 -6.87
C LEU A 93 13.25 0.87 -8.13
N ALA A 94 14.44 0.77 -8.73
CA ALA A 94 14.68 -0.10 -9.88
C ALA A 94 14.57 -1.59 -9.51
N ALA A 95 15.09 -1.98 -8.34
CA ALA A 95 14.97 -3.33 -7.82
C ALA A 95 13.51 -3.69 -7.57
N LEU A 96 12.73 -2.81 -6.92
CA LEU A 96 11.29 -2.98 -6.73
C LEU A 96 10.57 -3.11 -8.08
N ALA A 97 10.85 -2.23 -9.04
CA ALA A 97 10.27 -2.26 -10.39
C ALA A 97 10.60 -3.55 -11.17
N SER A 98 11.70 -4.23 -10.82
CA SER A 98 12.10 -5.47 -11.47
C SER A 98 11.31 -6.69 -11.00
N GLN A 99 10.68 -6.62 -9.81
CA GLN A 99 9.97 -7.74 -9.20
C GLN A 99 8.75 -8.16 -10.03
N SER A 100 8.59 -9.47 -10.21
CA SER A 100 7.53 -10.06 -11.07
C SER A 100 6.12 -9.73 -10.58
N TRP A 101 5.90 -9.76 -9.26
CA TRP A 101 4.60 -9.42 -8.67
C TRP A 101 4.21 -7.98 -8.98
N LEU A 102 5.15 -7.03 -8.95
CA LEU A 102 4.84 -5.62 -9.18
C LEU A 102 4.50 -5.38 -10.65
N LYS A 103 5.22 -6.02 -11.57
CA LYS A 103 4.92 -5.98 -13.01
C LYS A 103 3.54 -6.55 -13.31
N THR A 104 3.22 -7.69 -12.69
CA THR A 104 1.91 -8.35 -12.84
C THR A 104 0.80 -7.48 -12.27
N CYS A 105 0.98 -7.01 -11.02
CA CYS A 105 0.07 -6.08 -10.38
C CYS A 105 -0.16 -4.82 -11.20
N LEU A 106 0.86 -4.22 -11.82
CA LEU A 106 0.68 -3.03 -12.64
C LEU A 106 0.04 -3.32 -14.01
N ALA A 107 -0.04 -4.58 -14.44
CA ALA A 107 -0.65 -4.99 -15.70
C ALA A 107 -2.10 -5.46 -15.53
N THR A 108 -2.40 -6.18 -14.45
CA THR A 108 -3.70 -6.80 -14.17
C THR A 108 -4.00 -6.82 -12.67
N ASP A 109 -5.25 -7.10 -12.29
CA ASP A 109 -5.54 -7.55 -10.92
C ASP A 109 -4.88 -8.92 -10.67
N PRO A 110 -4.23 -9.09 -9.51
CA PRO A 110 -3.54 -10.33 -9.18
C PRO A 110 -4.49 -11.43 -8.68
#